data_AF-A0A950A711-F1
#
_entry.id   AF-A0A950A711-F1
#
_cell.length_a   1.000
_cell.length_b   1.000
_cell.length_c   1.000
_cell.angle_alpha   90.00
_cell.angle_beta   90.00
_cell.angle_gamma   90.00
#
_symmetry.space_group_name_H-M   'P 1'
#
loop_
_entity.id
_entity.type
_entity.pdbx_description
1 polymer ?
#
loop_
_entity_poly.entity_id
_entity_poly.type
_entity_poly.pdbx_seq_one_letter_code
_entity_poly.pdbx_strand_id
1 'polypeptide(L)'
;GPCMRCLEPASPVFAVDAREVFQPNEARAARGEPAGRGRANQHDDSDDELVSPYVENGVLDLRAWARDALALTLPANLLCREDCAGLCPVCGANLNEAGPGHEHEREPDPRWEALSKLRFE
;
A
#
# COMPACT_ATOMS: atom_id res chain seq x y z
N GLY A 1 -11.37 2.66 0.53
CA GLY A 1 -11.13 3.41 1.79
C GLY A 1 -11.21 4.89 1.49
N PRO A 2 -11.08 5.81 2.47
CA PRO A 2 -11.00 7.23 2.15
C PRO A 2 -9.73 7.54 1.37
N CYS A 3 -9.82 8.50 0.46
CA CYS A 3 -8.69 9.10 -0.24
C CYS A 3 -7.77 9.76 0.78
N MET A 4 -6.47 9.47 0.71
CA MET A 4 -5.49 10.03 1.64
C MET A 4 -5.25 11.54 1.44
N ARG A 5 -5.75 12.14 0.35
CA ARG A 5 -5.59 13.57 0.06
C ARG A 5 -6.84 14.39 0.31
N CYS A 6 -8.01 13.94 -0.13
CA CYS A 6 -9.28 14.70 -0.02
C CYS A 6 -10.32 14.06 0.92
N LEU A 7 -10.02 12.88 1.49
CA LEU A 7 -10.91 12.10 2.36
C LEU A 7 -12.18 11.55 1.71
N GLU A 8 -12.46 11.86 0.44
CA GLU A 8 -13.56 11.25 -0.33
C GLU A 8 -13.34 9.75 -0.54
N PRO A 9 -14.40 8.96 -0.79
CA PRO A 9 -14.26 7.54 -1.11
C PRO A 9 -13.29 7.29 -2.28
N ALA A 10 -12.27 6.48 -2.03
CA ALA A 10 -11.35 5.96 -3.03
C ALA A 10 -11.66 4.48 -3.30
N SER A 11 -11.96 4.16 -4.56
CA SER A 11 -12.20 2.81 -5.08
C SER A 11 -11.35 2.52 -6.33
N PRO A 12 -10.01 2.62 -6.23
CA PRO A 12 -9.13 2.33 -7.36
C PRO A 12 -9.16 0.83 -7.72
N VAL A 13 -8.90 0.55 -9.00
CA VAL A 13 -8.77 -0.81 -9.55
C VAL A 13 -7.29 -1.08 -9.80
N PHE A 14 -6.81 -2.23 -9.34
CA PHE A 14 -5.42 -2.66 -9.50
C PHE A 14 -5.35 -3.98 -10.24
N ALA A 15 -4.43 -4.10 -11.18
CA ALA A 15 -4.08 -5.37 -11.80
C ALA A 15 -2.97 -6.03 -10.98
N VAL A 16 -3.21 -7.26 -10.53
CA VAL A 16 -2.24 -8.07 -9.78
C VAL A 16 -1.86 -9.26 -10.65
N ASP A 17 -0.58 -9.39 -11.00
CA ASP A 17 -0.03 -10.61 -11.60
C ASP A 17 0.68 -11.40 -10.52
N ALA A 18 0.08 -12.51 -10.09
CA ALA A 18 0.60 -13.38 -9.05
C ALA A 18 0.35 -14.84 -9.41
N ARG A 19 1.31 -15.70 -9.07
CA ARG A 19 1.27 -17.14 -9.35
C ARG A 19 1.78 -17.91 -8.14
N GLU A 20 1.08 -18.98 -7.80
CA GLU A 20 1.52 -19.92 -6.77
C GLU A 20 1.92 -21.24 -7.42
N VAL A 21 3.05 -21.79 -7.01
CA VAL A 21 3.53 -23.10 -7.46
C VAL A 21 3.67 -23.98 -6.23
N PHE A 22 3.00 -25.13 -6.24
CA PHE A 22 3.10 -26.14 -5.20
C PHE A 22 3.57 -27.46 -5.80
N GLN A 23 4.72 -27.95 -5.35
CA GLN A 23 5.17 -29.31 -5.66
C GLN A 23 5.14 -30.16 -4.39
N PRO A 24 4.21 -31.13 -4.29
CA PRO A 24 4.23 -32.07 -3.19
C PRO A 24 5.46 -32.97 -3.34
N ASN A 25 6.35 -32.98 -2.34
CA ASN A 25 7.46 -33.92 -2.31
C ASN A 25 6.91 -35.36 -2.27
N GLU A 26 7.06 -36.10 -3.38
CA GLU A 26 6.50 -37.44 -3.57
C GLU A 26 6.96 -38.43 -2.49
N ALA A 27 8.19 -38.28 -2.00
CA ALA A 27 8.74 -39.10 -0.93
C ALA A 27 8.07 -38.82 0.43
N ARG A 28 7.68 -37.56 0.72
CA ARG A 28 6.92 -37.20 1.94
C ARG A 28 5.46 -37.62 1.85
N ALA A 29 4.84 -37.47 0.67
CA ALA A 29 3.46 -37.89 0.42
C ALA A 29 3.28 -39.40 0.61
N ALA A 30 4.24 -40.21 0.13
CA ALA A 30 4.25 -41.65 0.33
C ALA A 30 4.43 -42.08 1.81
N ARG A 31 5.03 -41.23 2.65
CA ARG A 31 5.26 -41.47 4.09
C ARG A 31 4.16 -40.91 5.00
N GLY A 32 3.14 -40.22 4.44
CA GLY A 32 2.04 -39.64 5.22
C GLY A 32 2.49 -38.49 6.14
N GLU A 33 3.61 -37.84 5.84
CA GLU A 33 4.17 -36.78 6.68
C GLU A 33 3.43 -35.45 6.40
N PRO A 34 2.98 -34.72 7.45
CA PRO A 34 2.24 -33.46 7.26
C PRO A 34 3.12 -32.37 6.65
N ALA A 35 2.49 -31.44 5.94
CA ALA A 35 3.13 -30.25 5.38
C ALA A 35 3.61 -29.29 6.49
N GLY A 36 4.75 -29.61 7.10
CA GLY A 36 5.71 -28.74 7.78
C GLY A 36 5.20 -27.71 8.82
N ARG A 37 5.45 -27.97 10.12
CA ARG A 37 5.83 -26.93 11.10
C ARG A 37 7.34 -27.03 11.33
N GLY A 38 8.07 -25.94 11.09
CA GLY A 38 9.49 -25.97 10.73
C GLY A 38 10.55 -26.31 11.80
N ARG A 39 11.79 -26.30 11.28
CA ARG A 39 13.15 -26.39 11.88
C ARG A 39 13.80 -27.78 12.00
N ALA A 40 14.75 -28.06 11.11
CA ALA A 40 16.14 -28.41 11.44
C ALA A 40 17.05 -28.26 10.20
N ASN A 41 18.19 -27.58 10.36
CA ASN A 41 19.25 -27.40 9.37
C ASN A 41 19.69 -28.72 8.72
N GLN A 42 19.85 -28.74 7.40
CA GLN A 42 20.99 -29.30 6.65
C GLN A 42 20.76 -29.00 5.16
N HIS A 43 21.72 -28.35 4.50
CA HIS A 43 21.64 -27.97 3.09
C HIS A 43 21.57 -29.23 2.20
N ASP A 44 20.50 -29.33 1.42
CA ASP A 44 20.42 -30.12 0.20
C ASP A 44 19.60 -29.30 -0.82
N ASP A 45 20.31 -28.65 -1.75
CA ASP A 45 19.74 -27.77 -2.78
C ASP A 45 18.79 -28.55 -3.71
N SER A 46 17.49 -28.27 -3.66
CA SER A 46 16.57 -28.12 -4.83
C SER A 46 15.08 -28.39 -4.57
N ASP A 47 14.68 -29.07 -3.49
CA ASP A 47 13.27 -29.51 -3.31
C ASP A 47 12.48 -28.76 -2.22
N ASP A 48 13.13 -28.15 -1.22
CA ASP A 48 12.43 -27.41 -0.16
C ASP A 48 11.96 -26.01 -0.60
N GLU A 49 12.49 -25.46 -1.71
CA GLU A 49 12.11 -24.14 -2.25
C GLU A 49 10.73 -24.13 -2.94
N LEU A 50 10.18 -25.30 -3.29
CA LEU A 50 8.93 -25.42 -4.04
C LEU A 50 7.73 -25.84 -3.16
N VAL A 51 7.92 -25.80 -1.84
CA VAL A 51 6.87 -26.00 -0.85
C VAL A 51 6.16 -24.67 -0.59
N SER A 52 4.94 -24.55 -1.12
CA SER A 52 4.09 -23.40 -0.88
C SER A 52 3.75 -23.22 0.61
N PRO A 53 3.95 -22.04 1.21
CA PRO A 53 3.50 -21.75 2.58
C PRO A 53 1.98 -21.58 2.67
N TYR A 54 1.29 -21.55 1.53
CA TYR A 54 -0.16 -21.36 1.44
C TYR A 54 -0.92 -22.66 1.21
N VAL A 55 -0.24 -23.77 0.90
CA VAL A 55 -0.87 -25.05 0.61
C VAL A 55 -0.57 -26.06 1.71
N GLU A 56 -1.62 -26.51 2.40
CA GLU A 56 -1.55 -27.56 3.41
C GLU A 56 -2.47 -28.71 3.02
N ASN A 57 -1.95 -29.94 2.98
CA ASN A 57 -2.70 -31.14 2.61
C ASN A 57 -3.46 -31.02 1.26
N GLY A 58 -2.87 -30.30 0.30
CA GLY A 58 -3.49 -30.04 -1.01
C GLY A 58 -4.60 -28.98 -1.01
N VAL A 59 -4.81 -28.28 0.11
CA VAL A 59 -5.76 -27.18 0.24
C VAL A 59 -5.01 -25.86 0.24
N LEU A 60 -5.36 -24.96 -0.68
CA LEU A 60 -4.80 -23.61 -0.76
C LEU A 60 -5.55 -22.65 0.17
N ASP A 61 -4.83 -21.98 1.08
CA ASP A 61 -5.31 -20.79 1.78
C ASP A 61 -5.31 -19.59 0.82
N LEU A 62 -6.40 -19.47 0.08
CA LEU A 62 -6.60 -18.38 -0.88
C LEU A 62 -6.56 -17.00 -0.22
N ARG A 63 -6.96 -16.90 1.06
CA ARG A 63 -6.97 -15.62 1.79
C ARG A 63 -5.55 -15.16 2.06
N ALA A 64 -4.70 -16.04 2.59
CA ALA A 64 -3.32 -15.70 2.88
C ALA A 64 -2.54 -15.37 1.59
N TRP A 65 -2.67 -16.23 0.57
CA TRP A 65 -2.04 -16.03 -0.73
C TRP A 65 -2.47 -14.72 -1.39
N ALA A 66 -3.78 -14.47 -1.50
CA ALA A 66 -4.28 -13.25 -2.14
C ALA A 66 -3.90 -11.99 -1.36
N ARG A 67 -3.86 -12.04 -0.02
CA ARG A 67 -3.41 -10.93 0.81
C ARG A 67 -1.95 -10.55 0.51
N ASP A 68 -1.06 -11.54 0.44
CA ASP A 68 0.36 -11.29 0.15
C ASP A 68 0.57 -10.81 -1.28
N ALA A 69 -0.10 -11.42 -2.26
CA ALA A 69 -0.08 -10.98 -3.65
C ALA A 69 -0.55 -9.52 -3.80
N LEU A 70 -1.64 -9.15 -3.12
CA LEU A 70 -2.19 -7.80 -3.16
C LEU A 70 -1.30 -6.80 -2.41
N ALA A 71 -0.72 -7.19 -1.26
CA ALA A 71 0.10 -6.32 -0.42
C ALA A 71 1.31 -5.74 -1.19
N LEU A 72 1.90 -6.53 -2.09
CA LEU A 72 3.03 -6.09 -2.92
C LEU A 72 2.62 -5.14 -4.06
N THR A 73 1.34 -5.15 -4.44
CA THR A 73 0.84 -4.38 -5.60
C THR A 73 0.12 -3.09 -5.20
N LEU A 74 -0.33 -2.99 -3.94
CA LEU A 74 -1.05 -1.83 -3.45
C LEU A 74 -0.14 -0.58 -3.43
N PRO A 75 -0.63 0.58 -3.92
CA PRO A 75 0.12 1.82 -3.83
C PRO A 75 0.23 2.28 -2.38
N ALA A 76 1.33 2.96 -2.05
CA ALA A 76 1.51 3.58 -0.72
C ALA A 76 0.43 4.62 -0.41
N ASN A 77 -0.10 5.29 -1.44
CA ASN A 77 -1.17 6.28 -1.32
C ASN A 77 -2.44 5.80 -2.05
N LEU A 78 -3.52 5.63 -1.30
CA LEU A 78 -4.85 5.37 -1.86
C LEU A 78 -5.52 6.71 -2.18
N LEU A 79 -5.64 7.01 -3.48
CA LEU A 79 -6.26 8.24 -3.96
C LEU A 79 -7.59 7.94 -4.68
N CYS A 80 -8.55 8.87 -4.62
CA CYS A 80 -9.80 8.76 -5.39
C CYS A 80 -9.59 8.89 -6.90
N ARG A 81 -8.47 9.52 -7.31
CA ARG A 81 -7.95 9.63 -8.67
C ARG A 81 -6.47 10.02 -8.63
N GLU A 82 -5.73 9.79 -9.71
CA GLU A 82 -4.27 9.99 -9.78
C GLU A 82 -3.83 11.43 -9.48
N ASP A 83 -4.61 12.41 -9.92
CA ASP A 83 -4.31 13.85 -9.85
C ASP A 83 -5.07 14.58 -8.73
N CYS A 84 -5.64 13.85 -7.75
CA CYS A 84 -6.44 14.44 -6.67
C CYS A 84 -5.69 15.57 -5.96
N ALA A 85 -6.17 16.81 -6.02
CA ALA A 85 -5.50 17.98 -5.45
C ALA A 85 -5.43 17.95 -3.92
N GLY A 86 -6.38 17.28 -3.27
CA GLY A 86 -6.45 17.12 -1.82
C GLY A 86 -7.16 18.26 -1.10
N LEU A 87 -6.98 18.33 0.22
CA LEU A 87 -7.51 19.42 1.04
C LEU A 87 -6.51 20.57 1.15
N CYS A 88 -7.04 21.78 1.24
CA CYS A 88 -6.26 22.96 1.57
C CYS A 88 -5.68 22.82 2.99
N PRO A 89 -4.37 22.95 3.19
CA PRO A 89 -3.76 22.82 4.53
C PRO A 89 -4.14 23.98 5.46
N VAL A 90 -4.68 25.08 4.93
CA VAL A 90 -5.07 26.28 5.70
C VAL A 90 -6.51 26.18 6.19
N CYS A 91 -7.46 25.90 5.30
CA CYS A 91 -8.89 25.95 5.62
C CYS A 91 -9.62 24.61 5.48
N GLY A 92 -8.96 23.55 5.00
CA GLY A 92 -9.56 22.24 4.78
C GLY A 92 -10.49 22.14 3.56
N ALA A 93 -10.62 23.18 2.73
CA ALA A 93 -11.42 23.14 1.51
C ALA A 93 -10.91 22.09 0.51
N ASN A 94 -11.82 21.41 -0.18
CA ASN A 94 -11.46 20.45 -1.23
C ASN A 94 -10.93 21.18 -2.46
N LEU A 95 -9.61 21.08 -2.71
CA LEU A 95 -8.95 21.77 -3.82
C LEU A 95 -9.37 21.24 -5.19
N ASN A 96 -10.01 20.07 -5.23
CA ASN A 96 -10.62 19.53 -6.43
C ASN A 96 -11.84 20.34 -6.91
N GLU A 97 -12.45 21.12 -6.02
CA GLU A 97 -13.69 21.86 -6.26
C GLU A 97 -13.53 23.38 -6.03
N ALA A 98 -12.49 23.79 -5.30
CA ALA A 98 -12.27 25.19 -4.89
C ALA A 98 -11.89 26.15 -6.05
N GLY A 99 -11.50 25.60 -7.20
CA GLY A 99 -11.14 26.38 -8.40
C GLY A 99 -9.79 27.10 -8.30
N PRO A 100 -9.35 27.76 -9.39
CA PRO A 100 -8.00 28.34 -9.51
C PRO A 100 -7.77 29.57 -8.64
N GLY A 101 -8.82 30.22 -8.14
CA GLY A 101 -8.74 31.39 -7.27
C GLY A 101 -8.68 31.07 -5.78
N HIS A 102 -8.53 29.80 -5.40
CA HIS A 102 -8.43 29.42 -3.99
C HIS A 102 -7.08 29.81 -3.41
N GLU A 103 -7.03 30.98 -2.79
CA GLU A 103 -5.85 31.52 -2.13
C GLU A 103 -6.17 31.99 -0.71
N HIS A 104 -5.12 32.03 0.13
CA HIS A 104 -5.20 32.56 1.48
C HIS A 104 -4.16 33.65 1.60
N GLU A 105 -4.55 34.75 2.26
CA GLU A 105 -3.61 35.79 2.61
C GLU A 105 -2.56 35.20 3.56
N ARG A 106 -1.29 35.29 3.16
CA ARG A 106 -0.19 34.81 3.99
C ARG A 106 -0.05 35.75 5.17
N GLU A 107 -0.04 35.17 6.37
CA GLU A 107 0.24 35.94 7.57
C GLU A 107 1.64 36.58 7.44
N PRO A 108 1.77 37.90 7.66
CA PRO A 108 3.06 38.58 7.54
C PRO A 108 4.08 37.93 8.46
N ASP A 109 5.22 37.51 7.90
CA ASP A 109 6.28 36.87 8.69
C ASP A 109 6.77 37.85 9.77
N PRO A 110 6.74 37.47 11.07
CA PRO A 110 7.06 38.36 12.18
C PRO A 110 8.43 39.03 12.07
N ARG A 111 9.40 38.40 11.37
CA ARG A 111 10.74 38.97 11.16
C ARG A 111 10.71 40.25 10.34
N TRP A 112 9.65 40.46 9.55
CA TRP A 112 9.47 41.60 8.67
C TRP A 112 8.48 42.63 9.23
N GLU A 113 8.01 42.47 10.47
CA GLU A 113 7.06 43.42 11.10
C GLU A 113 7.60 44.85 11.15
N ALA A 114 8.92 45.04 11.19
CA ALA A 114 9.53 46.36 11.12
C ALA A 114 9.34 47.05 9.74
N LEU A 115 9.22 46.28 8.66
CA LEU A 115 9.03 46.84 7.31
C LEU A 115 7.64 47.43 7.08
N SER A 116 6.61 46.90 7.75
CA SER A 116 5.24 47.45 7.62
C SER A 116 5.10 48.86 8.20
N LYS A 117 6.08 49.29 9.01
CA LYS A 117 6.15 50.61 9.65
C LYS A 117 6.93 51.64 8.82
N LEU A 118 7.56 51.24 7.71
CA LEU A 118 8.29 52.16 6.84
C LEU A 118 7.32 52.97 5.97
N ARG A 119 7.50 54.30 5.95
CA ARG A 119 6.86 55.19 4.99
C ARG A 119 7.93 55.70 4.03
N PHE A 120 7.65 55.62 2.73
CA PHE A 120 8.46 56.21 1.69
C PHE A 120 7.81 57.56 1.32
N GLU A 121 8.52 58.65 1.61
CA GLU A 121 8.18 60.01 1.15
C GLU A 121 8.71 60.26 -0.26
#